data_AF-A0A9X8VIU8-F1
#
_entry.id   AF-A0A9X8VIU8-F1
#
_cell.length_a   1.000
_cell.length_b   1.000
_cell.length_c   1.000
_cell.angle_alpha   90.00
_cell.angle_beta   90.00
_cell.angle_gamma   90.00
#
_symmetry.space_group_name_H-M   'P 1'
#
loop_
_entity.id
_entity.type
_entity.pdbx_description
1 polymer ?
#
loop_
_entity_poly.entity_id
_entity_poly.type
_entity_poly.pdbx_seq_one_letter_code
_entity_poly.pdbx_strand_id
1 'polypeptide(L)' 'MRNRPGTIALDMALYRATLNSSLFEVIINAAYSENVSKVVIDLITIACDANNNIIADLNKEAGDEQSNA' A
#
# COMPACT_ATOMS: atom_id res chain seq x y z
N MET A 1 13.73 -3.00 -25.59
CA MET A 1 14.31 -2.42 -24.35
C MET A 1 13.63 -3.06 -23.17
N ARG A 2 14.37 -3.81 -22.32
CA ARG A 2 13.81 -4.40 -21.10
C ARG A 2 13.64 -3.27 -20.09
N ASN A 3 12.41 -2.87 -19.77
CA ASN A 3 12.11 -2.06 -18.60
C ASN A 3 12.48 -2.90 -17.37
N ARG A 4 13.74 -2.81 -16.92
CA ARG A 4 14.10 -3.30 -15.59
C ARG A 4 13.39 -2.34 -14.62
N PRO A 5 12.45 -2.79 -13.77
CA PRO A 5 11.96 -1.93 -12.72
C PRO A 5 13.18 -1.48 -11.91
N GLY A 6 13.39 -0.16 -11.84
CA GLY A 6 14.44 0.38 -10.98
C GLY A 6 14.15 -0.04 -9.54
N THR A 7 15.17 -0.49 -8.82
CA THR A 7 15.06 -0.71 -7.38
C THR A 7 14.73 0.61 -6.70
N ILE A 8 13.77 0.61 -5.79
CA ILE A 8 13.46 1.76 -4.93
C ILE A 8 14.06 1.51 -3.55
N ALA A 9 14.46 2.58 -2.87
CA ALA A 9 14.93 2.48 -1.48
C ALA A 9 13.77 2.06 -0.56
N LEU A 10 14.09 1.31 0.49
CA LEU A 10 13.12 0.69 1.40
C LEU A 10 12.26 1.73 2.13
N ASP A 11 12.88 2.83 2.58
CA ASP A 11 12.22 3.98 3.19
C ASP A 11 11.18 4.63 2.24
N MET A 12 11.55 4.79 0.97
CA MET A 12 10.68 5.34 -0.07
C MET A 12 9.55 4.37 -0.43
N ALA A 13 9.80 3.07 -0.40
CA ALA A 13 8.77 2.05 -0.58
C ALA A 13 7.74 2.12 0.56
N LEU A 14 8.22 2.18 1.81
CA LEU A 14 7.38 2.24 3.01
C LEU A 14 6.57 3.54 3.05
N TYR A 15 7.18 4.67 2.70
CA TYR A 15 6.51 5.96 2.60
C TYR A 15 5.36 5.92 1.58
N ARG A 16 5.61 5.39 0.37
CA ARG A 16 4.58 5.28 -0.68
C ARG A 16 3.44 4.34 -0.28
N ALA A 17 3.76 3.20 0.33
CA ALA A 17 2.75 2.26 0.77
C ALA A 17 1.88 2.85 1.90
N THR A 18 2.49 3.58 2.83
CA THR A 18 1.76 4.32 3.88
C THR A 18 0.86 5.40 3.29
N LEU A 19 1.34 6.17 2.30
CA LEU A 19 0.52 7.15 1.58
C LEU A 19 -0.69 6.51 0.90
N ASN A 20 -0.51 5.35 0.26
CA ASN A 20 -1.60 4.62 -0.36
C ASN A 20 -2.66 4.20 0.66
N SER A 21 -2.27 3.82 1.88
CA SER A 21 -3.22 3.49 2.95
C SER A 21 -4.14 4.68 3.24
N SER A 22 -3.58 5.87 3.43
CA SER A 22 -4.37 7.10 3.63
C SER A 22 -5.26 7.43 2.43
N LEU A 23 -4.77 7.19 1.20
CA LEU A 23 -5.56 7.38 -0.01
C LEU A 23 -6.75 6.42 -0.08
N PHE A 24 -6.56 5.14 0.26
CA PHE A 24 -7.65 4.16 0.28
C PHE A 24 -8.75 4.55 1.26
N GLU A 25 -8.41 5.07 2.44
CA GLU A 25 -9.42 5.57 3.40
C GLU A 25 -10.27 6.69 2.77
N VAL A 26 -9.64 7.65 2.09
CA VAL A 26 -10.35 8.74 1.40
C VAL A 26 -11.24 8.19 0.28
N ILE A 27 -10.72 7.27 -0.55
CA ILE A 27 -11.47 6.66 -1.66
C ILE A 27 -12.68 5.87 -1.13
N ILE A 28 -12.51 5.08 -0.07
CA ILE A 28 -13.59 4.29 0.52
C ILE A 28 -14.69 5.21 1.07
N ASN A 29 -14.31 6.27 1.79
CA ASN A 29 -15.26 7.26 2.31
C ASN A 29 -16.02 7.99 1.20
N ALA A 30 -15.33 8.36 0.11
CA ALA A 30 -15.96 8.95 -1.08
C ALA A 30 -16.91 7.96 -1.75
N ALA A 31 -16.50 6.70 -1.93
CA ALA A 31 -17.32 5.67 -2.55
C ALA A 31 -18.61 5.39 -1.78
N TYR A 32 -18.57 5.38 -0.45
CA TYR A 32 -19.77 5.31 0.39
C TYR A 32 -20.66 6.54 0.22
N SER A 33 -20.08 7.74 0.17
CA SER A 33 -20.81 9.00 0.03
C SER A 33 -21.50 9.14 -1.33
N GLU A 34 -20.90 8.60 -2.37
CA GLU A 34 -21.41 8.62 -3.75
C GLU A 34 -22.33 7.44 -4.09
N ASN A 35 -22.64 6.58 -3.12
CA ASN A 35 -23.43 5.34 -3.33
C ASN A 35 -22.88 4.46 -4.46
N VAL A 36 -21.55 4.36 -4.55
CA VAL A 36 -20.88 3.47 -5.51
C VAL A 36 -21.28 2.01 -5.24
N SER A 37 -21.34 1.19 -6.29
CA SER A 37 -21.73 -0.21 -6.16
C SER A 37 -20.88 -0.96 -5.13
N LYS A 38 -21.51 -1.82 -4.33
CA LYS A 38 -20.80 -2.63 -3.31
C LYS A 38 -19.63 -3.41 -3.89
N VAL A 39 -19.77 -3.94 -5.11
CA VAL A 39 -18.70 -4.69 -5.79
C VAL A 39 -17.44 -3.84 -5.95
N VAL A 40 -17.58 -2.57 -6.30
CA VAL A 40 -16.43 -1.66 -6.45
C VAL A 40 -15.81 -1.34 -5.09
N ILE A 41 -16.62 -1.13 -4.05
CA ILE A 41 -16.13 -0.94 -2.67
C ILE A 41 -15.33 -2.16 -2.21
N ASP A 42 -15.85 -3.37 -2.44
CA ASP A 42 -15.17 -4.62 -2.09
C ASP A 42 -13.82 -4.75 -2.81
N LEU A 43 -13.75 -4.39 -4.10
CA LEU A 43 -12.49 -4.37 -4.86
C LEU A 43 -11.48 -3.35 -4.32
N ILE A 44 -11.94 -2.16 -3.90
CA ILE A 44 -11.09 -1.15 -3.27
C ILE A 44 -10.55 -1.66 -1.93
N THR A 45 -11.39 -2.31 -1.12
CA THR A 45 -10.98 -2.94 0.14
C THR A 45 -9.90 -4.00 -0.09
N ILE A 46 -10.07 -4.88 -1.09
CA ILE A 46 -9.06 -5.89 -1.44
C ILE A 46 -7.72 -5.22 -1.82
N ALA A 47 -7.75 -4.11 -2.57
CA ALA A 47 -6.55 -3.37 -2.93
C ALA A 47 -5.86 -2.73 -1.70
N CYS A 48 -6.66 -2.22 -0.75
CA CYS A 48 -6.18 -1.70 0.52
C CYS A 48 -5.50 -2.80 1.36
N ASP A 49 -6.13 -3.97 1.49
CA ASP A 49 -5.57 -5.11 2.22
C ASP A 49 -4.26 -5.59 1.61
N ALA A 50 -4.16 -5.64 0.28
CA ALA A 50 -2.92 -5.95 -0.42
C ALA A 50 -1.82 -4.93 -0.11
N ASN A 51 -2.14 -3.63 -0.06
CA ASN A 51 -1.19 -2.60 0.32
C ASN A 51 -0.74 -2.73 1.79
N ASN A 52 -1.63 -3.11 2.70
CA ASN A 52 -1.29 -3.36 4.11
C ASN A 52 -0.34 -4.55 4.27
N ASN A 53 -0.50 -5.60 3.47
CA ASN A 53 0.45 -6.71 3.43
C ASN A 53 1.83 -6.24 2.93
N ILE A 54 1.88 -5.36 1.92
CA ILE A 54 3.14 -4.76 1.46
C ILE A 54 3.80 -3.95 2.58
N ILE A 55 3.04 -3.12 3.31
CA ILE A 55 3.58 -2.38 4.47
C ILE A 55 4.16 -3.34 5.51
N ALA A 56 3.45 -4.43 5.82
CA ALA A 56 3.91 -5.41 6.78
C ALA A 56 5.22 -6.08 6.34
N ASP A 57 5.37 -6.42 5.06
CA ASP A 57 6.58 -7.03 4.53
C ASP A 57 7.75 -6.03 4.47
N LEU A 58 7.50 -4.77 4.08
CA LEU A 58 8.51 -3.71 4.11
C LEU A 58 9.00 -3.41 5.53
N ASN A 59 8.11 -3.43 6.53
CA ASN A 59 8.48 -3.23 7.93
C ASN A 59 9.33 -4.38 8.48
N LYS A 60 9.09 -5.63 8.05
CA LYS A 60 9.96 -6.76 8.42
C LYS A 60 11.37 -6.54 7.88
N GLU A 61 11.48 -6.19 6.60
CA GLU A 61 12.77 -5.93 5.97
C GLU A 61 13.51 -4.76 6.63
N ALA A 62 12.78 -3.70 7.01
CA ALA A 62 13.37 -2.52 7.66
C ALA A 62 13.82 -2.80 9.11
N GLY A 63 13.18 -3.76 9.79
CA GLY A 63 13.55 -4.21 11.13
C GLY A 63 14.75 -5.16 11.13
N ASP A 64 14.93 -5.96 10.08
CA ASP A 64 16.05 -6.90 9.96
C ASP A 64 17.40 -6.19 9.72
N GLU A 65 17.40 -4.97 9.15
CA GLU A 65 18.62 -4.16 8.98
C GLU A 65 19.22 -3.68 10.32
N GLN A 66 18.44 -3.58 11.40
CA GLN A 66 18.90 -3.06 12.70
C GLN A 66 19.49 -4.14 13.63
N SER A 67 19.34 -5.42 13.28
CA SER A 67 19.84 -6.54 14.10
C SER A 67 21.25 -7.02 13.73
N ASN A 68 21.89 -6.38 12.75
CA ASN A 68 23.23 -6.72 12.24
C ASN A 68 24.29 -5.60 12.43
N ALA A 69 24.02 -4.62 13.30
CA ALA A 69 24.93 -3.51 13.60
C ALA A 69 25.52 -3.59 15.02
#